data_AF-A0A1F3Y039-F1
#
_entry.id   AF-A0A1F3Y039-F1
#
_cell.length_a   1.000
_cell.length_b   1.000
_cell.length_c   1.000
_cell.angle_alpha   90.00
_cell.angle_beta   90.00
_cell.angle_gamma   90.00
#
_symmetry.space_group_name_H-M   'P 1'
#
loop_
_entity.id
_entity.type
_entity.pdbx_description
1 polymer ?
#
loop_
_entity_poly.entity_id
_entity_poly.type
_entity_poly.pdbx_seq_one_letter_code
_entity_poly.pdbx_strand_id
1 'polypeptide(L)'
;MIMFAGLGTRMRPFTGALPKPLLPVMGVPCAQFCLDALAAGGATRAVANIHHLPEAARAGIAALDTGGISIGISDESALLLGSAGGIRHALPALGNDPFFILNADVLCLPDLGALAQRHHELREKHGVTLTLGLLPSGTANYREIHVDVHSGLVTGTGSLQRGKPYYSGVAVIEPAAVSHLADGAVIDFVQGVLLPAIRSKKAGFFMMNCPWLDIGTPKTWLEAHLSLIALLDAGTAPVAWTNRIEKHSLGIAAGVWTSRTVSIKTNNIWTGPCFWSPWNEKNSNPPKKIGPRAAVYGPIPRGTALSDCVIFGGFSASGL
;
A
#
# COMPACT_ATOMS: atom_id res chain seq x y z
N MET A 1 3.38 -7.43 10.08
CA MET A 1 2.65 -8.17 9.03
C MET A 1 2.35 -7.23 7.87
N ILE A 2 2.59 -7.69 6.65
CA ILE A 2 2.22 -7.01 5.40
C ILE A 2 0.97 -7.71 4.84
N MET A 3 -0.13 -6.99 4.70
CA MET A 3 -1.40 -7.57 4.25
C MET A 3 -1.39 -7.72 2.72
N PHE A 4 -1.29 -8.95 2.23
CA PHE A 4 -1.00 -9.25 0.83
C PHE A 4 -2.06 -10.14 0.14
N ALA A 5 -2.95 -10.78 0.91
CA ALA A 5 -3.88 -11.81 0.43
C ALA A 5 -5.10 -11.29 -0.35
N GLY A 6 -5.36 -9.97 -0.37
CA GLY A 6 -6.59 -9.41 -0.95
C GLY A 6 -6.73 -9.67 -2.46
N LEU A 7 -7.95 -10.02 -2.90
CA LEU A 7 -8.28 -10.29 -4.31
C LEU A 7 -8.11 -9.09 -5.25
N GLY A 8 -8.11 -7.86 -4.72
CA GLY A 8 -7.96 -6.64 -5.51
C GLY A 8 -9.02 -6.51 -6.62
N THR A 9 -10.27 -6.90 -6.36
CA THR A 9 -11.34 -6.97 -7.38
C THR A 9 -11.63 -5.64 -8.06
N ARG A 10 -11.51 -4.53 -7.32
CA ARG A 10 -11.66 -3.15 -7.84
C ARG A 10 -10.54 -2.71 -8.79
N MET A 11 -9.44 -3.47 -8.84
CA MET A 11 -8.29 -3.23 -9.71
C MET A 11 -8.30 -4.15 -10.94
N ARG A 12 -9.37 -4.93 -11.17
CA ARG A 12 -9.50 -5.70 -12.40
C ARG A 12 -9.54 -4.76 -13.62
N PRO A 13 -8.97 -5.18 -14.77
CA PRO A 13 -8.38 -6.50 -15.03
C PRO A 13 -6.93 -6.68 -14.55
N PHE A 14 -6.24 -5.64 -14.10
CA PHE A 14 -4.80 -5.69 -13.76
C PHE A 14 -4.45 -6.75 -12.72
N THR A 15 -5.31 -6.92 -11.72
CA THR A 15 -5.12 -7.95 -10.68
C THR A 15 -5.29 -9.38 -11.17
N GLY A 16 -5.77 -9.61 -12.39
CA GLY A 16 -5.72 -10.93 -13.02
C GLY A 16 -4.31 -11.36 -13.45
N ALA A 17 -3.41 -10.39 -13.70
CA ALA A 17 -2.03 -10.66 -14.12
C ALA A 17 -1.02 -10.62 -12.97
N LEU A 18 -1.28 -9.79 -11.95
CA LEU A 18 -0.35 -9.59 -10.83
C LEU A 18 -1.11 -9.26 -9.54
N PRO A 19 -0.74 -9.82 -8.38
CA PRO A 19 -1.29 -9.41 -7.09
C PRO A 19 -1.23 -7.89 -6.91
N LYS A 20 -2.29 -7.31 -6.35
CA LYS A 20 -2.38 -5.86 -6.13
C LYS A 20 -1.14 -5.27 -5.43
N PRO A 21 -0.59 -5.90 -4.36
CA PRO A 21 0.61 -5.39 -3.69
C PRO A 21 1.86 -5.33 -4.56
N LEU A 22 1.89 -6.05 -5.67
CA LEU A 22 3.01 -6.08 -6.61
C LEU A 22 2.80 -5.13 -7.80
N LEU A 23 1.62 -4.53 -7.94
CA LEU A 23 1.41 -3.50 -8.96
C LEU A 23 2.39 -2.34 -8.72
N PRO A 24 3.07 -1.84 -9.76
CA PRO A 24 4.08 -0.82 -9.60
C PRO A 24 3.51 0.59 -9.49
N VAL A 25 4.19 1.46 -8.75
CA VAL A 25 4.10 2.91 -8.87
C VAL A 25 5.46 3.43 -9.27
N MET A 26 5.53 4.08 -10.44
CA MET A 26 6.77 4.55 -11.06
C MET A 26 7.89 3.48 -11.07
N GLY A 27 7.53 2.23 -11.37
CA GLY A 27 8.46 1.09 -11.47
C GLY A 27 8.75 0.36 -10.16
N VAL A 28 8.16 0.78 -9.03
CA VAL A 28 8.39 0.17 -7.71
C VAL A 28 7.11 -0.51 -7.21
N PRO A 29 7.14 -1.81 -6.82
CA PRO A 29 5.97 -2.50 -6.27
C PRO A 29 5.39 -1.81 -5.02
N CYS A 30 4.07 -1.75 -4.86
CA CYS A 30 3.42 -1.16 -3.68
C CYS A 30 3.97 -1.74 -2.36
N ALA A 31 4.14 -3.06 -2.30
CA ALA A 31 4.65 -3.77 -1.13
C ALA A 31 6.08 -3.35 -0.74
N GLN A 32 6.88 -2.85 -1.69
CA GLN A 32 8.22 -2.34 -1.39
C GLN A 32 8.16 -1.11 -0.49
N PHE A 33 7.18 -0.21 -0.69
CA PHE A 33 7.03 0.96 0.18
C PHE A 33 6.66 0.56 1.61
N CYS A 34 5.85 -0.49 1.80
CA CYS A 34 5.56 -1.03 3.12
C CYS A 34 6.81 -1.61 3.79
N LEU A 35 7.63 -2.32 3.01
CA LEU A 35 8.87 -2.92 3.50
C LEU A 35 9.89 -1.85 3.88
N ASP A 36 10.01 -0.80 3.08
CA ASP A 36 10.87 0.36 3.37
C ASP A 36 10.41 1.07 4.65
N ALA A 37 9.09 1.25 4.84
CA ALA A 37 8.55 1.82 6.07
C ALA A 37 8.84 0.94 7.30
N LEU A 38 8.71 -0.39 7.17
CA LEU A 38 9.06 -1.34 8.22
C LEU A 38 10.55 -1.29 8.56
N ALA A 39 11.42 -1.24 7.56
CA ALA A 39 12.88 -1.14 7.74
C ALA A 39 13.26 0.17 8.44
N ALA A 40 12.68 1.30 8.01
CA ALA A 40 12.87 2.60 8.65
C ALA A 40 12.38 2.60 10.12
N GLY A 41 11.33 1.84 10.42
CA GLY A 41 10.83 1.61 11.78
C GLY A 41 11.66 0.62 12.60
N GLY A 42 12.76 0.08 12.07
CA GLY A 42 13.65 -0.85 12.77
C GLY A 42 13.19 -2.30 12.80
N ALA A 43 12.17 -2.68 12.01
CA ALA A 43 11.74 -4.07 11.92
C ALA A 43 12.84 -4.93 11.25
N THR A 44 13.09 -6.11 11.80
CA THR A 44 14.03 -7.10 11.24
C THR A 44 13.32 -8.33 10.67
N ARG A 45 12.04 -8.50 10.99
CA ARG A 45 11.18 -9.61 10.54
C ARG A 45 9.84 -9.08 10.05
N ALA A 46 9.33 -9.68 9.00
CA ALA A 46 7.97 -9.48 8.51
C ALA A 46 7.32 -10.82 8.18
N VAL A 47 5.98 -10.82 8.17
CA VAL A 47 5.18 -11.93 7.64
C VAL A 47 4.22 -11.32 6.62
N ALA A 48 4.15 -11.91 5.43
CA ALA A 48 3.18 -11.55 4.40
C ALA A 48 2.19 -12.69 4.21
N ASN A 49 0.89 -12.40 4.28
CA ASN A 49 -0.14 -13.41 3.98
C ASN A 49 -0.51 -13.44 2.51
N ILE A 50 -0.55 -14.60 1.88
CA ILE A 50 -0.83 -14.71 0.44
C ILE A 50 -2.08 -15.55 0.19
N HIS A 51 -2.85 -15.20 -0.84
CA HIS A 51 -3.99 -16.00 -1.29
C HIS A 51 -4.15 -15.85 -2.80
N HIS A 52 -4.36 -14.63 -3.27
CA HIS A 52 -4.56 -14.33 -4.68
C HIS A 52 -3.26 -14.49 -5.49
N LEU A 53 -3.28 -15.33 -6.53
CA LEU A 53 -2.12 -15.69 -7.36
C LEU A 53 -0.88 -16.06 -6.51
N PRO A 54 -0.95 -17.14 -5.70
CA PRO A 54 0.02 -17.40 -4.63
C PRO A 54 1.45 -17.58 -5.17
N GLU A 55 1.63 -18.23 -6.32
CA GLU A 55 2.96 -18.40 -6.93
C GLU A 55 3.56 -17.06 -7.39
N ALA A 56 2.74 -16.19 -8.01
CA ALA A 56 3.19 -14.85 -8.37
C ALA A 56 3.48 -13.99 -7.14
N ALA A 57 2.70 -14.14 -6.07
CA ALA A 57 2.94 -13.50 -4.79
C ALA A 57 4.27 -13.96 -4.17
N ARG A 58 4.54 -15.28 -4.12
CA ARG A 58 5.80 -15.86 -3.64
C ARG A 58 7.00 -15.31 -4.42
N ALA A 59 6.94 -15.36 -5.75
CA ALA A 59 7.99 -14.86 -6.61
C ALA A 59 8.22 -13.35 -6.43
N GLY A 60 7.14 -12.57 -6.35
CA GLY A 60 7.23 -11.13 -6.14
C GLY A 60 7.79 -10.75 -4.78
N ILE A 61 7.37 -11.44 -3.70
CA ILE A 61 7.92 -11.23 -2.35
C ILE A 61 9.41 -11.55 -2.32
N ALA A 62 9.83 -12.66 -2.95
CA ALA A 62 11.25 -13.03 -3.04
C ALA A 62 12.10 -12.02 -3.85
N ALA A 63 11.48 -11.24 -4.74
CA ALA A 63 12.15 -10.24 -5.55
C ALA A 63 12.18 -8.83 -4.91
N LEU A 64 11.52 -8.62 -3.75
CA LEU A 64 11.57 -7.34 -3.04
C LEU A 64 12.98 -7.08 -2.50
N ASP A 65 13.38 -5.81 -2.52
CA ASP A 65 14.62 -5.36 -1.89
C ASP A 65 14.38 -5.28 -0.37
N THR A 66 14.77 -6.33 0.34
CA THR A 66 14.37 -6.49 1.75
C THR A 66 15.10 -5.58 2.71
N GLY A 67 16.20 -4.93 2.30
CA GLY A 67 17.01 -4.12 3.19
C GLY A 67 17.49 -4.86 4.45
N GLY A 68 17.57 -6.21 4.40
CA GLY A 68 17.93 -7.06 5.54
C GLY A 68 16.76 -7.62 6.35
N ILE A 69 15.51 -7.27 6.03
CA ILE A 69 14.33 -7.86 6.68
C ILE A 69 14.13 -9.31 6.23
N SER A 70 13.94 -10.22 7.18
CA SER A 70 13.50 -11.59 6.91
C SER A 70 11.98 -11.63 6.72
N ILE A 71 11.50 -12.10 5.56
CA ILE A 71 10.06 -12.18 5.25
C ILE A 71 9.60 -13.65 5.28
N GLY A 72 8.71 -13.97 6.21
CA GLY A 72 7.96 -15.22 6.23
C GLY A 72 6.67 -15.13 5.41
N ILE A 73 6.16 -16.27 4.95
CA ILE A 73 4.90 -16.35 4.22
C ILE A 73 3.86 -17.08 5.07
N SER A 74 2.69 -16.46 5.24
CA SER A 74 1.49 -17.09 5.77
C SER A 74 0.59 -17.47 4.60
N ASP A 75 0.44 -18.76 4.31
CA ASP A 75 -0.25 -19.22 3.10
C ASP A 75 -1.75 -19.43 3.34
N GLU A 76 -2.58 -18.61 2.69
CA GLU A 76 -4.04 -18.70 2.68
C GLU A 76 -4.57 -19.17 1.31
N SER A 77 -3.73 -19.74 0.43
CA SER A 77 -4.11 -20.13 -0.95
C SER A 77 -5.31 -21.09 -1.03
N ALA A 78 -5.49 -21.95 -0.02
CA ALA A 78 -6.63 -22.86 0.05
C ALA A 78 -7.95 -22.15 0.39
N LEU A 79 -7.91 -21.08 1.20
CA LEU A 79 -9.08 -20.34 1.65
C LEU A 79 -8.69 -18.93 2.11
N LEU A 80 -9.30 -17.90 1.51
CA LEU A 80 -9.12 -16.52 1.95
C LEU A 80 -9.80 -16.30 3.31
N LEU A 81 -9.01 -15.98 4.34
CA LEU A 81 -9.51 -15.87 5.72
C LEU A 81 -10.04 -14.47 6.08
N GLY A 82 -9.91 -13.51 5.17
CA GLY A 82 -10.16 -12.10 5.46
C GLY A 82 -9.05 -11.52 6.37
N SER A 83 -9.10 -10.20 6.62
CA SER A 83 -7.97 -9.52 7.27
C SER A 83 -7.74 -9.99 8.71
N ALA A 84 -8.78 -10.16 9.53
CA ALA A 84 -8.62 -10.60 10.92
C ALA A 84 -8.29 -12.09 11.01
N GLY A 85 -8.93 -12.92 10.17
CA GLY A 85 -8.61 -14.34 10.05
C GLY A 85 -7.16 -14.57 9.62
N GLY A 86 -6.69 -13.82 8.64
CA GLY A 86 -5.29 -13.88 8.17
C GLY A 86 -4.28 -13.47 9.23
N ILE A 87 -4.58 -12.43 10.02
CA ILE A 87 -3.74 -12.04 11.17
C ILE A 87 -3.70 -13.17 12.21
N ARG A 88 -4.86 -13.77 12.51
CA ARG A 88 -4.94 -14.90 13.45
C ARG A 88 -4.15 -16.12 12.97
N HIS A 89 -4.21 -16.41 11.67
CA HIS A 89 -3.49 -17.53 11.06
C HIS A 89 -1.98 -17.30 11.05
N ALA A 90 -1.55 -16.07 10.77
CA ALA A 90 -0.14 -15.68 10.77
C ALA A 90 0.50 -15.58 12.18
N LEU A 91 -0.32 -15.58 13.24
CA LEU A 91 0.11 -15.29 14.61
C LEU A 91 1.30 -16.17 15.09
N PRO A 92 1.34 -17.49 14.84
CA PRO A 92 2.49 -18.31 15.23
C PRO A 92 3.83 -17.86 14.61
N ALA A 93 3.81 -17.30 13.40
CA ALA A 93 4.99 -16.79 12.71
C ALA A 93 5.37 -15.37 13.17
N LEU A 94 4.39 -14.59 13.62
CA LEU A 94 4.56 -13.23 14.15
C LEU A 94 5.12 -13.23 15.58
N GLY A 95 4.80 -14.25 16.37
CA GLY A 95 5.27 -14.39 17.75
C GLY A 95 4.35 -13.76 18.78
N ASN A 96 4.90 -13.46 19.97
CA ASN A 96 4.15 -13.01 21.15
C ASN A 96 4.28 -11.51 21.45
N ASP A 97 5.11 -10.78 20.70
CA ASP A 97 5.27 -9.34 20.86
C ASP A 97 4.22 -8.57 20.05
N PRO A 98 3.91 -7.31 20.40
CA PRO A 98 3.11 -6.44 19.56
C PRO A 98 3.74 -6.29 18.17
N PHE A 99 2.92 -6.23 17.13
CA PHE A 99 3.41 -6.16 15.76
C PHE A 99 2.67 -5.10 14.95
N PHE A 100 3.36 -4.54 13.95
CA PHE A 100 2.74 -3.63 12.99
C PHE A 100 1.90 -4.39 11.97
N ILE A 101 0.77 -3.82 11.58
CA ILE A 101 0.00 -4.20 10.39
C ILE A 101 0.17 -3.08 9.37
N LEU A 102 0.57 -3.42 8.15
CA LEU A 102 0.55 -2.49 7.01
C LEU A 102 -0.24 -3.11 5.87
N ASN A 103 -1.26 -2.40 5.40
CA ASN A 103 -1.94 -2.72 4.15
C ASN A 103 -1.00 -2.48 2.97
N ALA A 104 -0.80 -3.49 2.12
CA ALA A 104 0.10 -3.40 0.98
C ALA A 104 -0.55 -2.80 -0.28
N ASP A 105 -1.60 -2.00 -0.09
CA ASP A 105 -2.35 -1.36 -1.16
C ASP A 105 -2.50 0.15 -1.02
N VAL A 106 -1.63 0.72 -0.18
CA VAL A 106 -1.44 2.15 0.03
C VAL A 106 0.05 2.44 0.07
N LEU A 107 0.47 3.60 -0.46
CA LEU A 107 1.82 4.11 -0.23
C LEU A 107 1.73 5.01 0.99
N CYS A 108 2.44 4.65 2.05
CA CYS A 108 2.46 5.39 3.30
C CYS A 108 3.88 5.38 3.85
N LEU A 109 4.33 6.49 4.44
CA LEU A 109 5.59 6.55 5.15
C LEU A 109 5.35 6.98 6.61
N PRO A 110 4.73 6.11 7.42
CA PRO A 110 4.38 6.43 8.79
C PRO A 110 5.62 6.46 9.69
N ASP A 111 5.58 7.28 10.74
CA ASP A 111 6.51 7.16 11.86
C ASP A 111 6.08 5.98 12.73
N LEU A 112 6.61 4.79 12.42
CA LEU A 112 6.31 3.56 13.16
C LEU A 112 6.84 3.61 14.60
N GLY A 113 7.92 4.34 14.87
CA GLY A 113 8.46 4.53 16.22
C GLY A 113 7.49 5.32 17.09
N ALA A 114 6.98 6.45 16.59
CA ALA A 114 5.97 7.25 17.27
C ALA A 114 4.65 6.48 17.45
N LEU A 115 4.22 5.71 16.45
CA LEU A 115 3.04 4.85 16.57
C LEU A 115 3.22 3.77 17.65
N ALA A 116 4.38 3.12 17.73
CA ALA A 116 4.68 2.12 18.76
C ALA A 116 4.78 2.74 20.15
N GLN A 117 5.44 3.89 20.29
CA GLN A 117 5.49 4.63 21.55
C GLN A 117 4.08 5.00 22.02
N ARG A 118 3.25 5.53 21.11
CA ARG A 118 1.86 5.86 21.43
C ARG A 118 1.05 4.64 21.84
N HIS A 119 1.26 3.52 21.17
CA HIS A 119 0.63 2.26 21.55
C HIS A 119 1.04 1.84 22.96
N HIS A 120 2.33 1.85 23.29
CA HIS A 120 2.83 1.52 24.61
C HIS A 120 2.22 2.39 25.71
N GLU A 121 2.17 3.71 25.51
CA GLU A 121 1.54 4.64 26.47
C GLU A 121 0.06 4.31 26.73
N LEU A 122 -0.71 4.08 25.66
CA LEU A 122 -2.12 3.74 25.77
C LEU A 122 -2.33 2.34 26.36
N ARG A 123 -1.39 1.43 26.13
CA ARG A 123 -1.42 0.08 26.70
C ARG A 123 -1.21 0.13 28.20
N GLU A 124 -0.22 0.87 28.69
CA GLU A 124 0.00 1.01 30.13
C GLU A 124 -1.18 1.71 30.83
N LYS A 125 -1.75 2.75 30.19
CA LYS A 125 -2.81 3.56 30.80
C LYS A 125 -4.21 2.91 30.72
N HIS A 126 -4.52 2.25 29.60
CA HIS A 126 -5.88 1.78 29.28
C HIS A 126 -5.93 0.28 28.93
N GLY A 127 -4.78 -0.38 28.85
CA GLY A 127 -4.66 -1.77 28.42
C GLY A 127 -5.08 -1.97 26.98
N VAL A 128 -4.90 -0.99 26.07
CA VAL A 128 -5.29 -1.15 24.66
C VAL A 128 -4.58 -2.33 24.01
N THR A 129 -5.28 -3.04 23.14
CA THR A 129 -4.74 -4.17 22.37
C THR A 129 -4.57 -3.83 20.88
N LEU A 130 -5.05 -2.66 20.47
CA LEU A 130 -5.00 -2.17 19.11
C LEU A 130 -4.78 -0.66 19.14
N THR A 131 -3.82 -0.14 18.37
CA THR A 131 -3.70 1.30 18.10
C THR A 131 -3.70 1.54 16.60
N LEU A 132 -4.68 2.29 16.11
CA LEU A 132 -4.80 2.66 14.70
C LEU A 132 -3.94 3.88 14.36
N GLY A 133 -3.18 3.82 13.26
CA GLY A 133 -2.66 5.00 12.58
C GLY A 133 -3.78 5.65 11.78
N LEU A 134 -4.19 6.85 12.18
CA LEU A 134 -5.24 7.62 11.52
C LEU A 134 -4.65 8.78 10.73
N LEU A 135 -5.28 9.13 9.61
CA LEU A 135 -5.03 10.40 8.94
C LEU A 135 -6.18 11.36 9.24
N PRO A 136 -5.93 12.66 9.45
CA PRO A 136 -6.93 13.59 9.97
C PRO A 136 -8.04 13.92 8.96
N SER A 137 -7.74 13.83 7.67
CA SER A 137 -8.64 14.16 6.57
C SER A 137 -8.15 13.53 5.27
N GLY A 138 -9.08 13.12 4.40
CA GLY A 138 -8.79 12.53 3.10
C GLY A 138 -9.58 13.20 1.99
N THR A 139 -9.06 13.13 0.76
CA THR A 139 -9.68 13.71 -0.45
C THR A 139 -10.79 12.84 -1.06
N ALA A 140 -10.89 11.58 -0.63
CA ALA A 140 -11.91 10.62 -1.03
C ALA A 140 -12.78 10.21 0.17
N ASN A 141 -13.83 9.44 -0.13
CA ASN A 141 -14.75 8.96 0.90
C ASN A 141 -14.15 7.75 1.62
N TYR A 142 -13.71 7.96 2.86
CA TYR A 142 -13.25 6.89 3.72
C TYR A 142 -14.20 6.71 4.89
N ARG A 143 -14.12 5.55 5.55
CA ARG A 143 -14.89 5.30 6.77
C ARG A 143 -14.34 6.19 7.87
N GLU A 144 -15.19 7.07 8.39
CA GLU A 144 -14.84 7.90 9.54
C GLU A 144 -14.56 7.02 10.76
N ILE A 145 -13.52 7.38 11.50
CA ILE A 145 -13.19 6.84 12.81
C ILE A 145 -13.46 7.92 13.86
N HIS A 146 -14.33 7.62 14.80
CA HIS A 146 -14.61 8.50 15.93
C HIS A 146 -13.56 8.30 17.01
N VAL A 147 -13.04 9.40 17.53
CA VAL A 147 -11.98 9.40 18.54
C VAL A 147 -12.32 10.35 19.67
N ASP A 148 -11.88 10.02 20.87
CA ASP A 148 -11.81 10.94 21.99
C ASP A 148 -10.35 11.37 22.18
N VAL A 149 -10.08 12.64 21.89
CA VAL A 149 -8.73 13.23 21.97
C VAL A 149 -8.18 13.28 23.40
N HIS A 150 -9.04 13.30 24.43
CA HIS A 150 -8.60 13.38 25.83
C HIS A 150 -8.11 12.02 26.34
N SER A 151 -8.86 10.96 26.05
CA SER A 151 -8.44 9.60 26.40
C SER A 151 -7.45 9.00 25.40
N GLY A 152 -7.44 9.46 24.15
CA GLY A 152 -6.65 8.85 23.08
C GLY A 152 -7.27 7.56 22.52
N LEU A 153 -8.55 7.31 22.80
CA LEU A 153 -9.25 6.09 22.40
C LEU A 153 -10.11 6.31 21.16
N VAL A 154 -10.28 5.24 20.40
CA VAL A 154 -11.26 5.11 19.32
C VAL A 154 -12.60 4.74 19.96
N THR A 155 -13.62 5.54 19.68
CA THR A 155 -14.95 5.42 20.31
C THR A 155 -16.02 4.84 19.38
N GLY A 156 -15.76 4.81 18.07
CA GLY A 156 -16.73 4.32 17.10
C GLY A 156 -16.28 4.47 15.66
N THR A 157 -17.19 4.11 14.74
CA THR A 157 -17.02 4.29 13.30
C THR A 157 -18.23 5.04 12.75
N GLY A 158 -18.00 6.08 11.93
CA GLY A 158 -19.04 6.88 11.28
C GLY A 158 -19.32 6.42 9.85
N SER A 159 -19.90 7.28 9.01
CA SER A 159 -20.26 7.04 7.61
C SER A 159 -19.06 7.16 6.62
N LEU A 160 -19.30 6.99 5.32
CA LEU A 160 -18.27 7.12 4.27
C LEU A 160 -18.31 8.58 3.86
N GLN A 161 -17.27 9.33 4.23
CA GLN A 161 -17.24 10.77 4.00
C GLN A 161 -15.82 11.29 3.86
N ARG A 162 -15.70 12.49 3.29
CA ARG A 162 -14.44 13.22 3.15
C ARG A 162 -14.21 14.08 4.38
N GLY A 163 -12.98 14.54 4.58
CA GLY A 163 -12.71 15.57 5.58
C GLY A 163 -12.74 15.09 7.03
N LYS A 164 -12.80 13.78 7.27
CA LYS A 164 -12.88 13.18 8.61
C LYS A 164 -11.71 12.23 8.87
N PRO A 165 -11.35 11.99 10.14
CA PRO A 165 -10.33 11.00 10.47
C PRO A 165 -10.68 9.62 9.95
N TYR A 166 -9.73 8.92 9.36
CA TYR A 166 -9.94 7.57 8.81
C TYR A 166 -8.73 6.67 9.05
N TYR A 167 -8.97 5.36 9.04
CA TYR A 167 -7.93 4.35 9.18
C TYR A 167 -7.04 4.32 7.93
N SER A 168 -5.73 4.53 8.13
CA SER A 168 -4.74 4.60 7.06
C SER A 168 -4.34 3.25 6.45
N GLY A 169 -4.73 2.14 7.09
CA GLY A 169 -4.18 0.82 6.79
C GLY A 169 -2.91 0.47 7.58
N VAL A 170 -2.50 1.32 8.53
CA VAL A 170 -1.36 1.08 9.44
C VAL A 170 -1.83 0.98 10.89
N ALA A 171 -1.47 -0.08 11.60
CA ALA A 171 -1.80 -0.25 13.02
C ALA A 171 -0.68 -0.95 13.80
N VAL A 172 -0.70 -0.83 15.12
CA VAL A 172 -0.01 -1.74 16.05
C VAL A 172 -1.05 -2.60 16.73
N ILE A 173 -0.81 -3.91 16.78
CA ILE A 173 -1.73 -4.88 17.35
C ILE A 173 -1.00 -5.80 18.33
N GLU A 174 -1.65 -6.06 19.46
CA GLU A 174 -1.25 -7.09 20.42
C GLU A 174 -1.75 -8.47 19.95
N PRO A 175 -1.00 -9.57 20.15
CA PRO A 175 -1.50 -10.93 19.90
C PRO A 175 -2.87 -11.22 20.52
N ALA A 176 -3.12 -10.67 21.71
CA ALA A 176 -4.39 -10.82 22.43
C ALA A 176 -5.60 -10.20 21.69
N ALA A 177 -5.39 -9.27 20.76
CA ALA A 177 -6.47 -8.67 19.99
C ALA A 177 -7.17 -9.67 19.06
N VAL A 178 -6.48 -10.75 18.66
CA VAL A 178 -7.00 -11.79 17.76
C VAL A 178 -7.10 -13.17 18.43
N SER A 179 -6.61 -13.35 19.66
CA SER A 179 -6.57 -14.67 20.31
C SER A 179 -7.94 -15.31 20.53
N HIS A 180 -9.00 -14.50 20.60
CA HIS A 180 -10.39 -14.96 20.71
C HIS A 180 -10.94 -15.56 19.40
N LEU A 181 -10.26 -15.34 18.27
CA LEU A 181 -10.64 -15.90 16.97
C LEU A 181 -10.08 -17.33 16.84
N ALA A 182 -10.91 -18.22 16.27
CA ALA A 182 -10.44 -19.54 15.85
C ALA A 182 -9.43 -19.41 14.70
N ASP A 183 -8.44 -20.31 14.66
CA ASP A 183 -7.60 -20.44 13.47
C ASP A 183 -8.46 -20.89 12.27
N GLY A 184 -8.24 -20.28 11.11
CA GLY A 184 -9.07 -20.49 9.91
C GLY A 184 -10.41 -19.74 9.90
N ALA A 185 -10.68 -18.85 10.85
CA ALA A 185 -11.90 -18.02 10.82
C ALA A 185 -11.91 -17.07 9.60
N VAL A 186 -13.02 -17.03 8.86
CA VAL A 186 -13.22 -16.09 7.73
C VAL A 186 -13.86 -14.81 8.26
N ILE A 187 -13.04 -13.80 8.56
CA ILE A 187 -13.50 -12.56 9.22
C ILE A 187 -12.62 -11.36 8.88
N ASP A 188 -13.26 -10.21 8.60
CA ASP A 188 -12.56 -8.97 8.29
C ASP A 188 -12.06 -8.24 9.55
N PHE A 189 -11.13 -7.29 9.34
CA PHE A 189 -10.50 -6.53 10.43
C PHE A 189 -11.50 -5.74 11.28
N VAL A 190 -12.53 -5.18 10.66
CA VAL A 190 -13.50 -4.34 11.36
C VAL A 190 -14.33 -5.19 12.32
N GLN A 191 -14.88 -6.31 11.84
CA GLN A 191 -15.70 -7.20 12.65
C GLN A 191 -14.88 -8.00 13.67
N GLY A 192 -13.72 -8.50 13.27
CA GLY A 192 -12.91 -9.41 14.09
C GLY A 192 -11.96 -8.73 15.07
N VAL A 193 -11.60 -7.45 14.85
CA VAL A 193 -10.61 -6.75 15.70
C VAL A 193 -11.12 -5.39 16.17
N LEU A 194 -11.47 -4.50 15.24
CA LEU A 194 -11.76 -3.11 15.58
C LEU A 194 -13.00 -2.96 16.47
N LEU A 195 -14.15 -3.51 16.05
CA LEU A 195 -15.39 -3.38 16.82
C LEU A 195 -15.31 -4.06 18.20
N PRO A 196 -14.74 -5.29 18.35
CA PRO A 196 -14.48 -5.87 19.66
C PRO A 196 -13.60 -4.99 20.55
N ALA A 197 -12.53 -4.41 20.00
CA ALA A 197 -11.64 -3.52 20.73
C ALA A 197 -12.33 -2.21 21.15
N ILE A 198 -13.14 -1.59 20.27
CA ILE A 198 -13.94 -0.40 20.62
C ILE A 198 -14.90 -0.72 21.77
N ARG A 199 -15.69 -1.81 21.65
CA ARG A 199 -16.67 -2.20 22.69
C ARG A 199 -16.02 -2.41 24.05
N SER A 200 -14.79 -2.92 24.06
CA SER A 200 -14.05 -3.21 25.28
C SER A 200 -13.20 -2.03 25.77
N LYS A 201 -13.22 -0.88 25.07
CA LYS A 201 -12.36 0.29 25.31
C LYS A 201 -10.85 -0.04 25.22
N LYS A 202 -10.50 -0.89 24.26
CA LYS A 202 -9.15 -1.41 23.98
C LYS A 202 -8.59 -0.97 22.63
N ALA A 203 -9.25 -0.02 21.96
CA ALA A 203 -8.80 0.57 20.71
C ALA A 203 -8.27 1.99 20.96
N GLY A 204 -6.98 2.19 20.73
CA GLY A 204 -6.29 3.47 20.72
C GLY A 204 -6.12 4.04 19.32
N PHE A 205 -5.67 5.29 19.24
CA PHE A 205 -5.24 5.88 17.98
C PHE A 205 -3.95 6.71 18.11
N PHE A 206 -3.30 6.89 16.96
CA PHE A 206 -2.24 7.84 16.72
C PHE A 206 -2.58 8.62 15.45
N MET A 207 -2.61 9.96 15.54
CA MET A 207 -2.85 10.80 14.37
C MET A 207 -1.53 11.00 13.62
N MET A 208 -1.43 10.38 12.45
CA MET A 208 -0.25 10.43 11.60
C MET A 208 -0.24 11.72 10.78
N ASN A 209 0.98 12.21 10.52
CA ASN A 209 1.23 13.27 9.57
C ASN A 209 2.30 12.79 8.58
N CYS A 210 1.86 12.07 7.55
CA CYS A 210 2.74 11.51 6.54
C CYS A 210 2.07 11.51 5.16
N PRO A 211 2.85 11.46 4.08
CA PRO A 211 2.31 11.19 2.75
C PRO A 211 1.53 9.88 2.73
N TRP A 212 0.40 9.88 2.04
CA TRP A 212 -0.46 8.72 1.88
C TRP A 212 -1.14 8.74 0.51
N LEU A 213 -0.98 7.67 -0.27
CA LEU A 213 -1.59 7.53 -1.60
C LEU A 213 -2.35 6.20 -1.68
N ASP A 214 -3.63 6.27 -2.06
CA ASP A 214 -4.49 5.10 -2.26
C ASP A 214 -4.18 4.41 -3.60
N ILE A 215 -4.22 3.09 -3.62
CA ILE A 215 -4.13 2.26 -4.84
C ILE A 215 -5.37 1.35 -4.94
N GLY A 216 -6.50 1.79 -4.38
CA GLY A 216 -7.79 1.10 -4.33
C GLY A 216 -8.40 0.72 -5.68
N THR A 217 -8.19 1.57 -6.69
CA THR A 217 -8.86 1.55 -8.01
C THR A 217 -7.89 2.03 -9.11
N PRO A 218 -8.14 1.73 -10.41
CA PRO A 218 -7.30 2.22 -11.49
C PRO A 218 -7.10 3.74 -11.49
N LYS A 219 -8.15 4.48 -11.13
CA LYS A 219 -8.09 5.95 -10.97
C LYS A 219 -7.12 6.35 -9.86
N THR A 220 -7.27 5.80 -8.66
CA THR A 220 -6.38 6.14 -7.52
C THR A 220 -4.96 5.68 -7.77
N TRP A 221 -4.77 4.57 -8.49
CA TRP A 221 -3.46 4.12 -8.95
C TRP A 221 -2.80 5.09 -9.94
N LEU A 222 -3.56 5.64 -10.90
CA LEU A 222 -3.07 6.73 -11.75
C LEU A 222 -2.68 7.93 -10.90
N GLU A 223 -3.57 8.40 -10.03
CA GLU A 223 -3.32 9.57 -9.17
C GLU A 223 -2.10 9.36 -8.25
N ALA A 224 -1.82 8.15 -7.80
CA ALA A 224 -0.61 7.84 -7.04
C ALA A 224 0.67 8.11 -7.85
N HIS A 225 0.68 7.77 -9.15
CA HIS A 225 1.80 8.12 -10.03
C HIS A 225 1.92 9.63 -10.21
N LEU A 226 0.82 10.30 -10.53
CA LEU A 226 0.85 11.72 -10.85
C LEU A 226 1.22 12.56 -9.62
N SER A 227 0.73 12.18 -8.45
CA SER A 227 1.09 12.80 -7.18
C SER A 227 2.57 12.60 -6.88
N LEU A 228 3.10 11.40 -7.09
CA LEU A 228 4.52 11.12 -6.85
C LEU A 228 5.42 11.90 -7.82
N ILE A 229 5.06 11.98 -9.10
CA ILE A 229 5.75 12.84 -10.08
C ILE A 229 5.75 14.30 -9.60
N ALA A 230 4.60 14.83 -9.18
CA ALA A 230 4.52 16.21 -8.70
C ALA A 230 5.40 16.46 -7.46
N LEU A 231 5.43 15.51 -6.52
CA LEU A 231 6.29 15.59 -5.33
C LEU A 231 7.78 15.55 -5.69
N LEU A 232 8.17 14.68 -6.64
CA LEU A 232 9.55 14.54 -7.10
C LEU A 232 10.00 15.80 -7.83
N ASP A 233 9.20 16.30 -8.78
CA ASP A 233 9.52 17.51 -9.54
C ASP A 233 9.59 18.77 -8.66
N ALA A 234 8.76 18.83 -7.62
CA ALA A 234 8.80 19.90 -6.63
C ALA A 234 9.93 19.76 -5.60
N GLY A 235 10.66 18.64 -5.58
CA GLY A 235 11.68 18.35 -4.57
C GLY A 235 11.13 18.16 -3.16
N THR A 236 9.85 17.81 -3.02
CA THR A 236 9.14 17.65 -1.73
C THR A 236 8.80 16.20 -1.41
N ALA A 237 9.10 15.25 -2.30
CA ALA A 237 8.98 13.83 -2.01
C ALA A 237 9.88 13.41 -0.84
N PRO A 238 9.42 12.50 0.05
CA PRO A 238 10.28 11.95 1.09
C PRO A 238 11.55 11.33 0.50
N VAL A 239 12.71 11.60 1.12
CA VAL A 239 14.01 11.11 0.66
C VAL A 239 14.02 9.59 0.45
N ALA A 240 13.36 8.83 1.33
CA ALA A 240 13.24 7.38 1.19
C ALA A 240 12.51 6.97 -0.11
N TRP A 241 11.42 7.66 -0.45
CA TRP A 241 10.70 7.43 -1.70
C TRP A 241 11.51 7.89 -2.90
N THR A 242 12.15 9.06 -2.84
CA THR A 242 13.02 9.58 -3.90
C THR A 242 14.12 8.58 -4.24
N ASN A 243 14.90 8.15 -3.25
CA ASN A 243 15.98 7.17 -3.44
C ASN A 243 15.46 5.87 -4.05
N ARG A 244 14.29 5.39 -3.59
CA ARG A 244 13.68 4.17 -4.09
C ARG A 244 13.24 4.33 -5.55
N ILE A 245 12.51 5.39 -5.90
CA ILE A 245 12.06 5.65 -7.27
C ILE A 245 13.24 5.87 -8.19
N GLU A 246 14.19 6.72 -7.80
CA GLU A 246 15.37 7.05 -8.60
C GLU A 246 16.33 5.88 -8.79
N LYS A 247 16.20 4.77 -8.05
CA LYS A 247 16.93 3.52 -8.35
C LYS A 247 16.39 2.84 -9.62
N HIS A 248 15.11 3.01 -9.94
CA HIS A 248 14.42 2.28 -11.02
C HIS A 248 13.98 3.18 -12.18
N SER A 249 13.78 4.45 -11.91
CA SER A 249 13.18 5.43 -12.81
C SER A 249 13.97 6.73 -12.85
N LEU A 250 13.79 7.52 -13.90
CA LEU A 250 14.38 8.84 -14.05
C LEU A 250 13.40 9.84 -14.67
N GLY A 251 13.47 11.09 -14.22
CA GLY A 251 12.81 12.22 -14.88
C GLY A 251 13.63 12.67 -16.09
N ILE A 252 12.99 12.81 -17.24
CA ILE A 252 13.64 13.28 -18.49
C ILE A 252 13.20 14.69 -18.89
N ALA A 253 12.08 15.17 -18.33
CA ALA A 253 11.57 16.53 -18.44
C ALA A 253 10.57 16.77 -17.30
N ALA A 254 10.14 18.02 -17.10
CA ALA A 254 9.12 18.35 -16.11
C ALA A 254 7.84 17.52 -16.34
N GLY A 255 7.42 16.77 -15.32
CA GLY A 255 6.28 15.87 -15.35
C GLY A 255 6.50 14.57 -16.13
N VAL A 256 7.67 14.32 -16.71
CA VAL A 256 7.88 13.21 -17.64
C VAL A 256 8.94 12.27 -17.10
N TRP A 257 8.51 11.06 -16.74
CA TRP A 257 9.34 10.04 -16.12
C TRP A 257 9.33 8.72 -16.90
N THR A 258 10.44 7.98 -16.83
CA THR A 258 10.58 6.67 -17.49
C THR A 258 11.41 5.71 -16.65
N SER A 259 11.33 4.41 -16.95
CA SER A 259 12.30 3.44 -16.44
C SER A 259 13.74 3.75 -16.90
N ARG A 260 14.72 3.51 -16.01
CA ARG A 260 16.16 3.59 -16.31
C ARG A 260 16.67 2.55 -17.30
N THR A 261 15.90 1.50 -17.52
CA THR A 261 16.29 0.39 -18.40
C THR A 261 16.19 0.72 -19.89
N VAL A 262 15.69 1.90 -20.25
CA VAL A 262 15.43 2.28 -21.65
C VAL A 262 15.98 3.66 -21.97
N SER A 263 16.53 3.81 -23.18
CA SER A 263 16.88 5.09 -23.78
C SER A 263 15.73 5.61 -24.65
N ILE A 264 15.30 6.85 -24.42
CA ILE A 264 14.23 7.50 -25.17
C ILE A 264 14.82 8.29 -26.34
N LYS A 265 14.26 8.09 -27.54
CA LYS A 265 14.68 8.81 -28.75
C LYS A 265 14.12 10.23 -28.78
N THR A 266 14.87 11.15 -29.39
CA THR A 266 14.57 12.60 -29.44
C THR A 266 13.28 12.98 -30.18
N ASN A 267 12.70 12.08 -30.98
CA ASN A 267 11.46 12.36 -31.73
C ASN A 267 10.17 11.87 -31.03
N ASN A 268 10.25 11.50 -29.76
CA ASN A 268 9.08 11.15 -28.96
C ASN A 268 8.41 12.41 -28.41
N ILE A 269 7.07 12.46 -28.41
CA ILE A 269 6.29 13.63 -27.93
C ILE A 269 5.56 13.24 -26.65
N TRP A 270 6.15 13.55 -25.51
CA TRP A 270 5.64 13.16 -24.19
C TRP A 270 5.23 14.41 -23.41
N THR A 271 4.02 14.41 -22.87
CA THR A 271 3.45 15.55 -22.14
C THR A 271 3.21 15.15 -20.69
N GLY A 272 3.85 15.83 -19.75
CA GLY A 272 3.67 15.56 -18.32
C GLY A 272 2.27 15.96 -17.80
N PRO A 273 1.82 15.42 -16.66
CA PRO A 273 2.48 14.35 -15.90
C PRO A 273 2.26 12.97 -16.57
N CYS A 274 3.33 12.22 -16.83
CA CYS A 274 3.25 10.86 -17.35
C CYS A 274 4.45 9.99 -16.97
N PHE A 275 4.21 8.67 -16.99
CA PHE A 275 5.21 7.64 -16.72
C PHE A 275 5.14 6.51 -17.75
N TRP A 276 6.29 6.04 -18.21
CA TRP A 276 6.37 4.81 -19.02
C TRP A 276 7.48 3.86 -18.55
N SER A 277 7.21 2.56 -18.61
CA SER A 277 8.18 1.50 -18.41
C SER A 277 7.90 0.34 -19.37
N PRO A 278 8.93 -0.34 -19.91
CA PRO A 278 8.73 -1.59 -20.65
C PRO A 278 8.25 -2.73 -19.74
N TRP A 279 8.30 -2.54 -18.42
CA TRP A 279 8.08 -3.58 -17.42
C TRP A 279 8.99 -4.79 -17.68
N ASN A 280 8.45 -6.01 -17.63
CA ASN A 280 9.19 -7.26 -17.88
C ASN A 280 9.27 -7.63 -19.37
N GLU A 281 8.85 -6.76 -20.29
CA GLU A 281 8.80 -7.07 -21.71
C GLU A 281 10.06 -6.63 -22.46
N LYS A 282 10.92 -7.61 -22.76
CA LYS A 282 12.25 -7.43 -23.40
C LYS A 282 12.23 -6.71 -24.76
N ASN A 283 11.08 -6.61 -25.43
CA ASN A 283 10.93 -5.99 -26.75
C ASN A 283 9.95 -4.81 -26.80
N SER A 284 9.61 -4.24 -25.64
CA SER A 284 8.76 -3.05 -25.57
C SER A 284 9.51 -1.80 -26.03
N ASN A 285 9.01 -1.16 -27.08
CA ASN A 285 9.52 0.13 -27.55
C ASN A 285 8.79 1.28 -26.84
N PRO A 286 9.48 2.40 -26.54
CA PRO A 286 8.85 3.57 -25.94
C PRO A 286 7.76 4.13 -26.87
N PRO A 287 6.61 4.60 -26.32
CA PRO A 287 5.55 5.19 -27.13
C PRO A 287 6.03 6.40 -27.89
N LYS A 288 5.46 6.61 -29.09
CA LYS A 288 5.67 7.86 -29.83
C LYS A 288 4.98 9.04 -29.15
N LYS A 289 3.82 8.83 -28.54
CA LYS A 289 3.03 9.85 -27.85
C LYS A 289 2.47 9.30 -26.53
N ILE A 290 2.66 10.03 -25.43
CA ILE A 290 2.09 9.70 -24.11
C ILE A 290 1.83 10.98 -23.33
N GLY A 291 0.78 10.94 -22.54
CA GLY A 291 0.32 12.01 -21.67
C GLY A 291 -0.54 13.07 -22.39
N PRO A 292 -1.09 14.03 -21.62
CA PRO A 292 -0.94 14.14 -20.16
C PRO A 292 -1.70 13.04 -19.39
N ARG A 293 -1.37 12.88 -18.10
CA ARG A 293 -2.05 11.99 -17.15
C ARG A 293 -2.07 10.52 -17.58
N ALA A 294 -0.90 9.95 -17.85
CA ALA A 294 -0.79 8.55 -18.25
C ALA A 294 0.30 7.81 -17.50
N ALA A 295 0.03 6.59 -17.02
CA ALA A 295 1.04 5.68 -16.48
C ALA A 295 0.97 4.32 -17.19
N VAL A 296 2.06 3.94 -17.86
CA VAL A 296 2.03 2.84 -18.82
C VAL A 296 3.16 1.84 -18.56
N TYR A 297 2.79 0.57 -18.47
CA TYR A 297 3.67 -0.56 -18.23
C TYR A 297 3.52 -1.60 -19.34
N GLY A 298 4.57 -1.74 -20.15
CA GLY A 298 4.65 -2.69 -21.24
C GLY A 298 4.29 -2.09 -22.61
N PRO A 299 3.89 -2.93 -23.57
CA PRO A 299 3.78 -2.58 -24.96
C PRO A 299 2.51 -1.77 -25.20
N ILE A 300 2.58 -0.91 -26.20
CA ILE A 300 1.47 -0.03 -26.60
C ILE A 300 1.14 -0.34 -28.06
N PRO A 301 -0.15 -0.44 -28.42
CA PRO A 301 -0.53 -0.57 -29.82
C PRO A 301 0.03 0.59 -30.66
N ARG A 302 0.47 0.29 -31.90
CA ARG A 302 1.07 1.30 -32.78
C ARG A 302 0.06 2.42 -33.08
N GLY A 303 0.52 3.67 -33.00
CA GLY A 303 -0.28 4.85 -33.36
C GLY A 303 -1.22 5.37 -32.27
N THR A 304 -1.28 4.72 -31.10
CA THR A 304 -2.14 5.14 -30.00
C THR A 304 -1.57 6.37 -29.28
N ALA A 305 -2.37 7.44 -29.19
CA ALA A 305 -2.12 8.53 -28.25
C ALA A 305 -2.76 8.16 -26.90
N LEU A 306 -1.98 8.28 -25.82
CA LEU A 306 -2.39 7.84 -24.49
C LEU A 306 -2.50 9.03 -23.54
N SER A 307 -3.69 9.33 -23.06
CA SER A 307 -3.94 10.32 -22.01
C SER A 307 -5.02 9.82 -21.06
N ASP A 308 -5.04 10.33 -19.83
CA ASP A 308 -6.02 9.99 -18.78
C ASP A 308 -6.24 8.48 -18.62
N CYS A 309 -5.13 7.74 -18.54
CA CYS A 309 -5.16 6.28 -18.57
C CYS A 309 -4.06 5.60 -17.74
N VAL A 310 -4.34 4.36 -17.36
CA VAL A 310 -3.33 3.40 -16.91
C VAL A 310 -3.33 2.18 -17.81
N ILE A 311 -2.13 1.70 -18.16
CA ILE A 311 -1.94 0.49 -18.95
C ILE A 311 -0.95 -0.41 -18.24
N PHE A 312 -1.25 -1.70 -18.17
CA PHE A 312 -0.35 -2.69 -17.58
C PHE A 312 -0.57 -4.06 -18.21
N GLY A 313 0.50 -4.63 -18.77
CA GLY A 313 0.49 -6.01 -19.29
C GLY A 313 -0.58 -6.26 -20.35
N GLY A 314 -0.77 -5.29 -21.26
CA GLY A 314 -1.79 -5.36 -22.32
C GLY A 314 -3.22 -4.98 -21.90
N PHE A 315 -3.47 -4.77 -20.61
CA PHE A 315 -4.74 -4.25 -20.10
C PHE A 315 -4.72 -2.72 -20.01
N SER A 316 -5.90 -2.09 -20.11
CA SER A 316 -6.03 -0.64 -20.01
C SER A 316 -7.27 -0.21 -19.21
N ALA A 317 -7.17 0.98 -18.60
CA ALA A 317 -8.30 1.74 -18.08
C ALA A 317 -8.12 3.20 -18.51
N SER A 318 -9.16 3.82 -19.08
CA SER A 318 -9.13 5.14 -19.70
C SER A 318 -10.31 6.01 -19.24
N GLY A 319 -10.17 7.34 -19.35
CA GLY A 319 -11.21 8.29 -18.94
C GLY A 319 -11.29 8.45 -17.42
N LEU A 320 -10.13 8.39 -16.75
CA LEU A 320 -9.99 8.31 -15.29
C LEU A 320 -9.94 9.67 -14.59
#